data_AF-A0A0G0MZA6-F1
#
_entry.id   AF-A0A0G0MZA6-F1
#
_cell.length_a   1.000
_cell.length_b   1.000
_cell.length_c   1.000
_cell.angle_alpha   90.00
_cell.angle_beta   90.00
_cell.angle_gamma   90.00
#
_symmetry.space_group_name_H-M   'P 1'
#
loop_
_entity.id
_entity.type
_entity.pdbx_description
1 polymer ?
#
loop_
_entity_poly.entity_id
_entity_poly.type
_entity_poly.pdbx_seq_one_letter_code
_entity_poly.pdbx_strand_id
1 'polypeptide(L)'
;MNRRIFNSEQIANLLKNPYVSNCSSKAITYSKIFKISAVKQYYEDGLPARHIFLNAGFDLGVIGDNPRYCLKRWKKTFKSRGIDGLAKERRGASPTGRPRIKEMTDAEKINRLEATVAYLRAENDFLIKLRALRKS
;
A
#
# COMPACT_ATOMS: atom_id res chain seq x y z
N MET A 1 17.19 17.59 -4.47
CA MET A 1 16.65 17.19 -3.14
C MET A 1 17.81 17.09 -2.17
N ASN A 2 17.88 17.98 -1.18
CA ASN A 2 18.94 17.96 -0.18
C ASN A 2 18.75 16.73 0.73
N ARG A 3 19.72 15.80 0.75
CA ARG A 3 19.62 14.57 1.54
C ARG A 3 20.09 14.88 2.95
N ARG A 4 19.14 15.10 3.87
CA ARG A 4 19.47 15.23 5.30
C ARG A 4 20.10 13.95 5.81
N ILE A 5 21.15 14.09 6.60
CA ILE A 5 21.82 13.01 7.31
C ILE A 5 21.59 13.25 8.80
N PHE A 6 21.05 12.25 9.49
CA PHE A 6 20.82 12.30 10.93
C PHE A 6 22.10 11.90 11.67
N ASN A 7 22.43 12.65 12.72
CA ASN A 7 23.49 12.27 13.65
C ASN A 7 23.00 11.22 14.66
N SER A 8 23.92 10.64 15.44
CA SER A 8 23.60 9.58 16.40
C SER A 8 22.58 10.00 17.46
N GLU A 9 22.65 11.25 17.94
CA GLU A 9 21.72 11.80 18.94
C GLU A 9 20.31 11.98 18.39
N GLN A 10 20.17 12.51 17.17
CA GLN A 10 18.91 12.65 16.45
C GLN A 10 18.29 11.30 16.18
N ILE A 11 19.08 10.30 15.77
CA ILE A 11 18.61 8.92 15.58
C ILE A 11 18.07 8.37 16.91
N ALA A 12 18.83 8.50 18.00
CA ALA A 12 18.40 8.03 19.31
C ALA A 12 17.12 8.72 19.79
N ASN A 13 16.99 10.03 19.59
CA ASN A 13 15.78 10.77 19.95
C ASN A 13 14.58 10.40 19.09
N LEU A 14 14.77 10.17 17.79
CA LEU A 14 13.69 9.71 16.91
C LEU A 14 13.23 8.29 17.28
N LEU A 15 14.13 7.41 17.68
CA LEU A 15 13.80 6.04 18.10
C LEU A 15 13.03 5.97 19.42
N LYS A 16 13.09 7.00 20.27
CA LYS A 16 12.26 7.09 21.48
C LYS A 16 10.76 7.26 21.17
N ASN A 17 10.43 7.76 19.98
CA ASN A 17 9.04 8.02 19.60
C ASN A 17 8.35 6.69 19.19
N PRO A 18 7.19 6.32 19.78
CA PRO A 18 6.50 5.06 19.48
C PRO A 18 6.01 4.94 18.03
N TYR A 19 5.93 6.07 17.31
CA TYR A 19 5.53 6.11 15.91
C TYR A 19 6.70 5.87 14.93
N VAL A 20 7.91 5.68 15.44
CA VAL A 20 9.10 5.30 14.68
C VAL A 20 9.40 3.82 14.89
N SER A 21 9.43 3.06 13.80
CA SER A 21 9.80 1.65 13.83
C SER A 21 11.30 1.43 13.68
N ASN A 22 11.99 2.28 12.90
CA ASN A 22 13.43 2.26 12.75
C ASN A 22 13.91 3.61 12.21
N CYS A 23 15.13 4.02 12.51
CA CYS A 23 15.75 5.23 11.98
C CYS A 23 17.19 4.91 11.57
N SER A 24 17.52 5.13 10.30
CA SER A 24 18.89 5.11 9.79
C SER A 24 19.40 6.54 9.65
N SER A 25 20.70 6.71 9.38
CA SER A 25 21.28 8.04 9.12
C SER A 25 20.66 8.77 7.93
N LYS A 26 19.94 8.07 7.03
CA LYS A 26 19.36 8.67 5.82
C LYS A 26 17.83 8.64 5.76
N ALA A 27 17.18 7.83 6.59
CA ALA A 27 15.74 7.59 6.47
C ALA A 27 15.10 7.14 7.77
N ILE A 28 13.89 7.66 8.00
CA ILE A 28 13.00 7.27 9.09
C ILE A 28 11.97 6.27 8.56
N THR A 29 11.83 5.14 9.24
CA THR A 29 10.81 4.14 8.99
C THR A 29 9.70 4.31 10.03
N TYR A 30 8.56 4.82 9.58
CA TYR A 30 7.40 5.02 10.45
C TYR A 30 6.62 3.72 10.69
N SER A 31 6.05 3.61 11.89
CA SER A 31 5.22 2.47 12.27
C SER A 31 3.95 2.38 11.42
N LYS A 32 3.40 1.18 11.28
CA LYS A 32 2.17 0.92 10.52
C LYS A 32 1.00 1.69 11.11
N ILE A 33 0.89 1.67 12.44
CA ILE A 33 -0.14 2.35 13.22
C ILE A 33 -0.11 3.85 12.94
N PHE A 34 1.07 4.47 12.94
CA PHE A 34 1.20 5.89 12.66
C PHE A 34 0.77 6.24 11.23
N LYS A 35 1.17 5.45 10.23
CA LYS A 35 0.78 5.69 8.83
C LYS A 35 -0.74 5.70 8.65
N ILE A 36 -1.42 4.75 9.30
CA ILE A 36 -2.88 4.64 9.25
C ILE A 36 -3.52 5.84 9.96
N SER A 37 -3.09 6.13 11.19
CA SER A 37 -3.58 7.27 11.97
C SER A 37 -3.38 8.61 11.24
N ALA A 38 -2.22 8.83 10.63
CA ALA A 38 -1.92 10.05 9.89
C ALA A 38 -2.80 10.22 8.65
N VAL A 39 -3.12 9.13 7.94
CA VAL A 39 -4.06 9.21 6.81
C VAL A 39 -5.49 9.45 7.30
N LYS A 40 -5.88 8.83 8.42
CA LYS A 40 -7.18 9.04 9.06
C LYS A 40 -7.38 10.50 9.46
N GLN A 41 -6.46 11.07 10.25
CA GLN A 41 -6.49 12.48 10.68
C GLN A 41 -6.52 13.46 9.50
N TYR A 42 -5.85 13.12 8.39
CA TYR A 42 -5.91 13.96 7.20
C TYR A 42 -7.30 13.98 6.54
N TYR A 43 -7.97 12.84 6.44
CA TYR A 43 -9.27 12.74 5.77
C TYR A 43 -10.45 13.10 6.66
N GLU A 44 -10.38 12.77 7.96
CA GLU A 44 -11.45 13.03 8.93
C GLU A 44 -11.32 14.41 9.56
N ASP A 45 -10.13 14.77 10.06
CA ASP A 45 -9.91 16.02 10.80
C ASP A 45 -9.40 17.17 9.92
N GLY A 46 -9.10 16.90 8.64
CA GLY A 46 -8.56 17.89 7.70
C GLY A 46 -7.16 18.42 8.06
N LEU A 47 -6.46 17.77 8.98
CA LEU A 47 -5.18 18.26 9.50
C LEU A 47 -4.06 18.21 8.45
N PRO A 48 -3.26 19.27 8.28
CA PRO A 48 -2.13 19.24 7.37
C PRO A 48 -0.98 18.40 7.95
N ALA A 49 -0.15 17.82 7.07
CA ALA A 49 0.93 16.89 7.46
C ALA A 49 1.83 17.41 8.58
N ARG A 50 2.15 18.72 8.60
CA ARG A 50 2.99 19.33 9.64
C ARG A 50 2.37 19.20 11.03
N HIS A 51 1.06 19.45 11.16
CA HIS A 51 0.35 19.36 12.43
C HIS A 51 0.24 17.91 12.90
N ILE A 52 -0.06 16.96 12.00
CA ILE A 52 -0.13 15.53 12.33
C ILE A 52 1.21 15.04 12.93
N PHE A 53 2.33 15.45 12.35
CA PHE A 53 3.65 15.06 12.83
C PHE A 53 4.03 15.79 14.12
N LEU A 54 3.68 17.07 14.25
CA LEU A 54 3.90 17.83 15.48
C LEU A 54 3.13 17.21 16.67
N ASN A 55 1.85 16.91 16.47
CA ASN A 55 0.99 16.26 17.48
C ASN A 55 1.49 14.85 17.85
N ALA A 56 2.15 14.17 16.92
CA ALA A 56 2.79 12.89 17.15
C ALA A 56 4.16 13.00 17.83
N GLY A 57 4.59 14.19 18.26
CA GLY A 57 5.84 14.42 18.98
C GLY A 57 7.07 14.44 18.09
N PHE A 58 6.94 14.75 16.80
CA PHE A 58 8.09 14.95 15.92
C PHE A 58 8.53 16.40 15.88
N ASP A 59 9.85 16.61 15.99
CA ASP A 59 10.47 17.92 15.76
C ASP A 59 10.63 18.20 14.25
N LEU A 60 9.83 19.14 13.74
CA LEU A 60 9.87 19.61 12.36
C LEU A 60 11.20 20.27 11.97
N GLY A 61 11.93 20.83 12.93
CA GLY A 61 13.29 21.35 12.73
C GLY A 61 14.26 20.23 12.36
N VAL A 62 14.12 19.05 12.99
CA VAL A 62 14.94 17.86 12.74
C VAL A 62 14.51 17.14 11.47
N ILE A 63 13.21 16.88 11.27
CA ILE A 63 12.73 16.09 10.12
C ILE A 63 12.49 16.90 8.83
N GLY A 64 12.41 18.23 8.94
CA GLY A 64 12.23 19.15 7.81
C GLY A 64 10.92 18.93 7.05
N ASP A 65 10.97 19.02 5.72
CA ASP A 65 9.80 18.88 4.84
C ASP A 65 9.33 17.42 4.62
N ASN A 66 9.94 16.46 5.29
CA ASN A 66 9.59 15.04 5.16
C ASN A 66 8.09 14.74 5.38
N PRO A 67 7.37 15.35 6.37
CA PRO A 67 5.95 15.09 6.61
C PRO A 67 5.07 15.24 5.37
N ARG A 68 5.30 16.27 4.56
CA ARG A 68 4.51 16.55 3.35
C ARG A 68 4.64 15.41 2.34
N TYR A 69 5.87 14.93 2.11
CA TYR A 69 6.14 13.86 1.17
C TYR A 69 5.66 12.50 1.67
N CYS A 70 5.84 12.23 2.97
CA CYS A 70 5.33 11.04 3.64
C CYS A 70 3.81 10.93 3.48
N LEU A 71 3.07 11.96 3.88
CA LEU A 71 1.62 11.95 3.80
C LEU A 71 1.12 11.82 2.36
N LYS A 72 1.75 12.52 1.40
CA LYS A 72 1.43 12.37 -0.03
C LYS A 72 1.57 10.91 -0.48
N ARG A 73 2.66 10.23 -0.09
CA ARG A 73 2.88 8.82 -0.43
C ARG A 73 1.84 7.91 0.21
N TRP A 74 1.56 8.09 1.50
CA TRP A 74 0.59 7.26 2.22
C TRP A 74 -0.84 7.44 1.70
N LYS A 75 -1.25 8.68 1.38
CA LYS A 75 -2.53 8.94 0.72
C LYS A 75 -2.66 8.20 -0.61
N LYS A 76 -1.60 8.18 -1.44
CA LYS A 76 -1.60 7.46 -2.71
C LYS A 76 -1.72 5.94 -2.50
N THR A 77 -0.99 5.40 -1.52
CA THR A 77 -1.10 3.98 -1.16
C THR A 77 -2.50 3.64 -0.66
N PHE A 78 -3.06 4.46 0.22
CA PHE A 78 -4.43 4.29 0.72
C PHE A 78 -5.47 4.33 -0.39
N LYS A 79 -5.43 5.31 -1.29
CA LYS A 79 -6.36 5.40 -2.42
C LYS A 79 -6.34 4.19 -3.35
N SER A 80 -5.19 3.52 -3.48
CA SER A 80 -5.04 2.37 -4.39
C SER A 80 -5.33 1.02 -3.74
N ARG A 81 -5.17 0.89 -2.41
CA ARG A 81 -5.16 -0.42 -1.73
C ARG A 81 -5.80 -0.41 -0.33
N GLY A 82 -6.38 0.71 0.09
CA GLY A 82 -6.96 0.87 1.42
C GLY A 82 -5.93 0.76 2.55
N ILE A 83 -6.43 0.42 3.75
CA ILE A 83 -5.65 0.27 4.98
C ILE A 83 -4.59 -0.83 4.83
N ASP A 84 -4.94 -1.93 4.15
CA ASP A 84 -4.04 -3.06 3.88
C ASP A 84 -2.75 -2.65 3.17
N GLY A 85 -2.84 -1.66 2.28
CA GLY A 85 -1.68 -1.10 1.60
C GLY A 85 -0.68 -0.39 2.53
N LEU A 86 -1.14 0.14 3.68
CA LEU A 86 -0.31 0.80 4.68
C LEU A 86 0.17 -0.17 5.77
N ALA A 87 -0.63 -1.19 6.09
CA ALA A 87 -0.35 -2.16 7.14
C ALA A 87 0.68 -3.23 6.72
N LYS A 88 0.72 -3.62 5.44
CA LYS A 88 1.60 -4.69 4.96
C LYS A 88 2.84 -4.11 4.28
N GLU A 89 4.04 -4.48 4.76
CA GLU A 89 5.28 -4.23 4.02
C GLU A 89 5.32 -5.21 2.85
N ARG A 90 5.50 -4.69 1.63
CA ARG A 90 5.48 -5.50 0.40
C ARG A 90 6.76 -5.37 -0.41
N ARG A 91 7.77 -4.62 0.08
CA ARG A 91 9.12 -4.68 -0.51
C ARG A 91 9.60 -6.12 -0.50
N GLY A 92 9.94 -6.64 -1.68
CA GLY A 92 10.32 -8.04 -1.88
C GLY A 92 9.16 -9.04 -1.89
N ALA A 93 7.92 -8.65 -1.58
CA ALA A 93 6.76 -9.55 -1.53
C ALA A 93 6.01 -9.69 -2.85
N SER A 94 6.35 -8.88 -3.85
CA SER A 94 5.89 -9.08 -5.22
C SER A 94 7.04 -9.70 -6.01
N PRO A 95 6.84 -10.84 -6.70
CA PRO A 95 7.76 -11.26 -7.74
C PRO A 95 7.65 -10.24 -8.87
N THR A 96 8.34 -9.12 -8.75
CA THR A 96 8.53 -8.13 -9.83
C THR A 96 9.58 -8.60 -10.84
N GLY A 97 10.10 -9.82 -10.66
CA GLY A 97 10.88 -10.51 -11.69
C GLY A 97 9.97 -11.06 -12.79
N ARG A 98 10.59 -11.45 -13.91
CA ARG A 98 9.95 -12.28 -14.94
C ARG A 98 9.23 -13.45 -14.24
N PRO A 99 7.94 -13.71 -14.51
CA PRO A 99 7.29 -14.92 -14.03
C PRO A 99 8.20 -16.09 -14.37
N ARG A 100 8.55 -16.93 -13.38
CA ARG A 100 9.16 -18.21 -13.72
C ARG A 100 8.14 -18.91 -14.62
N ILE A 101 8.53 -19.20 -15.86
CA ILE A 101 7.75 -20.06 -16.74
C ILE A 101 7.80 -21.43 -16.04
N LYS A 102 6.81 -21.70 -15.19
CA LYS A 102 6.55 -23.04 -14.70
C LYS A 102 5.77 -23.71 -15.82
N GLU A 103 6.35 -24.70 -16.47
CA GLU A 103 5.58 -25.53 -17.38
C GLU A 103 4.43 -26.14 -16.59
N MET A 104 3.19 -25.82 -16.97
CA MET A 104 2.02 -26.40 -16.35
C MET A 104 2.03 -27.90 -16.64
N THR A 105 1.72 -28.72 -15.63
CA THR A 105 1.46 -30.14 -15.87
C THR A 105 0.22 -30.28 -16.75
N ASP A 106 0.08 -31.41 -17.44
CA ASP A 106 -1.10 -31.60 -18.29
C ASP A 106 -2.40 -31.60 -17.48
N ALA A 107 -2.36 -32.06 -16.21
CA ALA A 107 -3.48 -31.94 -15.28
C ALA A 107 -3.85 -30.48 -14.95
N GLU A 108 -2.86 -29.61 -14.71
CA GLU A 108 -3.10 -28.18 -14.48
C GLU A 108 -3.68 -27.50 -15.73
N LYS A 109 -3.22 -27.88 -16.94
CA LYS A 109 -3.76 -27.37 -18.21
C LYS A 109 -5.21 -27.81 -18.42
N ILE A 110 -5.51 -29.09 -18.18
CA ILE A 110 -6.86 -29.65 -18.30
C ILE A 110 -7.81 -28.92 -17.35
N ASN A 111 -7.46 -28.78 -16.08
CA ASN A 111 -8.31 -28.09 -15.10
C ASN A 111 -8.60 -26.64 -15.51
N ARG A 112 -7.59 -25.93 -16.02
CA ARG A 112 -7.78 -24.55 -16.51
C ARG A 112 -8.68 -24.49 -17.74
N LEU A 113 -8.54 -25.43 -18.67
CA LEU A 113 -9.41 -25.53 -19.84
C LEU A 113 -10.85 -25.85 -19.43
N GLU A 114 -11.05 -26.78 -18.51
CA GLU A 114 -12.37 -27.14 -17.96
C GLU A 114 -13.04 -25.94 -17.29
N ALA A 115 -12.32 -25.20 -16.45
CA ALA A 115 -12.83 -23.98 -15.82
C ALA A 115 -13.20 -22.90 -16.86
N THR A 116 -12.39 -22.76 -17.90
CA THR A 116 -12.65 -21.81 -19.01
C THR A 116 -13.90 -22.22 -19.80
N VAL A 117 -14.04 -23.51 -20.12
CA VAL A 117 -15.21 -24.06 -20.82
C VAL A 117 -16.48 -23.89 -19.98
N ALA A 118 -16.41 -24.16 -18.67
CA ALA A 118 -17.55 -23.98 -17.76
C ALA A 118 -18.01 -22.52 -17.70
N TYR A 119 -17.07 -21.58 -17.59
CA TYR A 119 -17.36 -20.14 -17.61
C TYR A 119 -17.99 -19.70 -18.93
N LEU A 120 -17.44 -20.12 -20.08
CA LEU A 120 -17.97 -19.77 -21.39
C LEU A 120 -19.36 -20.37 -21.64
N ARG A 121 -19.65 -21.56 -21.12
CA ARG A 121 -20.99 -22.17 -21.18
C ARG A 121 -22.00 -21.36 -20.38
N ALA A 122 -21.64 -20.98 -19.15
CA ALA A 122 -22.50 -20.15 -18.30
C ALA A 122 -22.81 -18.79 -18.95
N GLU A 123 -21.79 -18.15 -19.55
CA GLU A 123 -21.98 -16.89 -20.28
C GLU A 123 -22.91 -17.07 -21.50
N ASN A 124 -22.72 -18.13 -22.29
CA ASN A 124 -23.59 -18.42 -23.44
C ASN A 124 -25.05 -18.67 -23.01
N ASP A 125 -25.27 -19.46 -21.96
CA ASP A 125 -26.61 -19.74 -21.44
C ASP A 125 -27.30 -18.45 -20.98
N PHE A 126 -26.55 -17.56 -20.35
CA PHE A 126 -27.04 -16.23 -19.95
C PHE A 126 -27.42 -15.38 -21.18
N LEU A 127 -26.56 -15.34 -22.20
CA LEU A 127 -26.84 -14.61 -23.45
C LEU A 127 -28.06 -15.17 -24.21
N ILE A 128 -28.25 -16.48 -24.21
CA ILE A 128 -29.42 -17.13 -24.80
C ILE A 128 -30.70 -16.67 -24.08
N LYS A 129 -30.71 -16.68 -22.75
CA LYS A 129 -31.85 -16.20 -21.94
C LYS A 129 -32.18 -14.74 -22.22
N LEU A 130 -31.16 -13.87 -22.31
CA LEU A 130 -31.37 -12.45 -22.67
C LEU A 130 -31.94 -12.27 -24.08
N ARG A 131 -31.50 -13.07 -25.06
CA ARG A 131 -32.05 -13.03 -26.42
C ARG A 131 -33.50 -13.50 -26.48
N ALA A 132 -33.87 -14.51 -25.68
CA ALA A 132 -35.25 -14.98 -25.60
C ALA A 132 -36.18 -13.89 -25.04
N LEU A 133 -35.76 -13.21 -23.97
CA LEU A 133 -36.52 -12.11 -23.34
C LEU A 133 -36.67 -10.87 -24.22
N ARG A 134 -35.78 -10.66 -25.20
CA ARG A 134 -35.86 -9.54 -26.16
C ARG A 134 -36.79 -9.80 -27.34
N LYS A 135 -37.19 -11.06 -27.56
CA LYS A 135 -38.04 -11.47 -28.69
C LYS A 135 -39.52 -11.71 -28.29
N SER A 136 -39.83 -11.63 -26.99
CA SER A 136 -41.19 -11.56 -26.44
C SER A 136 -41.64 -10.12 -26.28
#